data_AF-A0A937N187-F1
#
_entry.id   AF-A0A937N187-F1
#
_cell.length_a   1.000
_cell.length_b   1.000
_cell.length_c   1.000
_cell.angle_alpha   90.00
_cell.angle_beta   90.00
_cell.angle_gamma   90.00
#
_symmetry.space_group_name_H-M   'P 1'
#
loop_
_entity.id
_entity.type
_entity.pdbx_description
1 polymer ?
#
loop_
_entity_poly.entity_id
_entity_poly.type
_entity_poly.pdbx_seq_one_letter_code
_entity_poly.pdbx_strand_id
1 'polypeptide(L)'
;MVPRISSEQRKALDEHCGQPIFVVDPERQQRFALLSDKDDRVRDLLADTSDGSEWTAEKEARRSELIDKDIAGTISADERTELAILDRQGNEHYDRVAPRPMEGARRLHQQLLDRRAGQ
;
A
#
# COMPACT_ATOMS: atom_id res chain seq x y z
N MET A 1 -12.33 12.44 -3.21
CA MET A 1 -11.72 13.48 -2.37
C MET A 1 -11.32 12.82 -1.06
N VAL A 2 -10.03 12.55 -0.87
CA VAL A 2 -9.54 11.92 0.37
C VAL A 2 -9.59 12.97 1.48
N PRO A 3 -10.30 12.74 2.59
CA PRO A 3 -10.37 13.70 3.69
C PRO A 3 -8.94 13.95 4.21
N ARG A 4 -8.48 15.20 4.15
CA ARG A 4 -7.19 15.56 4.74
C ARG A 4 -7.43 15.82 6.23
N ILE A 5 -6.87 14.97 7.07
CA ILE A 5 -6.80 15.21 8.51
C ILE A 5 -5.95 16.46 8.78
N SER A 6 -6.37 17.27 9.75
CA SER A 6 -5.64 18.49 10.14
C SER A 6 -4.32 18.14 10.83
N SER A 7 -3.37 19.08 10.81
CA SER A 7 -2.08 18.91 11.51
C SER A 7 -2.25 18.68 13.02
N GLU A 8 -3.30 19.25 13.62
CA GLU A 8 -3.64 19.01 15.03
C GLU A 8 -4.15 17.58 15.27
N GLN A 9 -4.95 17.03 14.35
CA GLN A 9 -5.42 15.64 14.44
C GLN A 9 -4.28 14.63 14.27
N ARG A 10 -3.29 14.94 13.41
CA ARG A 10 -2.05 14.13 13.30
C ARG A 10 -1.25 14.14 14.60
N LYS A 11 -1.07 15.32 15.20
CA LYS A 11 -0.35 15.45 16.47
C LYS A 11 -1.05 14.69 17.61
N ALA A 12 -2.38 14.76 17.67
CA ALA A 12 -3.17 14.00 18.64
C ALA A 12 -3.03 12.48 18.44
N LEU A 13 -2.93 11.99 17.19
CA LEU A 13 -2.73 10.57 16.90
C LEU A 13 -1.35 10.06 17.37
N ASP A 14 -0.32 10.88 17.23
CA ASP A 14 1.02 10.58 17.75
C ASP A 14 1.08 10.62 19.29
N GLU A 15 0.34 11.54 19.92
CA GLU A 15 0.29 11.68 21.39
C GLU A 15 -0.54 10.57 22.08
N HIS A 16 -1.54 9.99 21.41
CA HIS A 16 -2.43 8.98 21.98
C HIS A 16 -1.91 7.53 21.92
N CYS A 17 -0.60 7.32 21.70
CA CYS A 17 0.08 6.00 21.82
C CYS A 17 -0.70 4.82 21.20
N GLY A 18 -1.27 5.00 20.00
CA GLY A 18 -1.96 3.93 19.28
C GLY A 18 -3.40 3.65 19.73
N GLN A 19 -4.06 4.54 20.48
CA GLN A 19 -5.50 4.44 20.68
C GLN A 19 -6.28 5.00 19.48
N PRO A 20 -7.33 4.32 18.99
CA PRO A 20 -8.10 4.78 17.83
C PRO A 20 -8.81 6.10 18.10
N ILE A 21 -8.57 7.10 17.24
CA ILE A 21 -9.28 8.38 17.30
C ILE A 21 -10.50 8.29 16.41
N PHE A 22 -11.68 8.54 16.97
CA PHE A 22 -12.92 8.55 16.19
C PHE A 22 -13.19 9.95 15.66
N VAL A 23 -13.23 10.09 14.33
CA VAL A 23 -13.60 11.33 13.65
C VAL A 23 -14.98 11.14 13.03
N VAL A 24 -15.90 12.03 13.37
CA VAL A 24 -17.23 12.09 12.73
C VAL A 24 -17.15 13.11 11.61
N ASP A 25 -17.39 12.68 10.38
CA ASP A 25 -17.59 13.56 9.24
C ASP A 25 -19.03 14.08 9.28
N PRO A 26 -19.23 15.39 9.53
CA PRO A 26 -20.56 15.98 9.65
C PRO A 26 -21.30 16.06 8.30
N GLU A 27 -20.60 16.05 7.16
CA GLU A 27 -21.24 16.12 5.85
C GLU A 27 -21.80 14.77 5.41
N ARG A 28 -21.12 13.69 5.80
CA ARG A 28 -21.50 12.32 5.39
C ARG A 28 -22.20 11.51 6.47
N GLN A 29 -22.36 12.06 7.69
CA GLN A 29 -22.81 11.31 8.88
C GLN A 29 -22.03 10.00 9.10
N GLN A 30 -20.75 9.98 8.70
CA GLN A 30 -19.91 8.79 8.77
C GLN A 30 -18.92 8.94 9.93
N ARG A 31 -18.78 7.87 10.72
CA ARG A 31 -17.82 7.78 11.82
C ARG A 31 -16.62 6.94 11.36
N PHE A 32 -15.46 7.56 11.31
CA PHE A 32 -14.20 6.92 10.97
C PHE A 32 -13.38 6.69 12.23
N ALA A 33 -12.74 5.53 12.32
CA ALA A 33 -11.69 5.28 13.31
C ALA A 33 -10.34 5.48 12.62
N LEU A 34 -9.56 6.46 13.08
CA LEU A 34 -8.18 6.68 12.66
C LEU A 34 -7.28 5.83 13.55
N LEU A 35 -6.63 4.86 12.94
CA LEU A 35 -5.64 4.01 13.57
C LEU A 35 -4.24 4.48 13.13
N SER A 36 -3.26 4.35 14.01
CA SER A 36 -1.86 4.60 13.64
C SER A 36 -1.38 3.49 12.70
N ASP A 37 -0.54 3.84 11.70
CA ASP A 37 0.09 2.88 10.79
C ASP A 37 0.97 1.85 11.52
N LYS A 38 1.39 2.18 12.74
CA LYS A 38 2.17 1.31 13.63
C LYS A 38 1.30 0.41 14.53
N ASP A 39 -0.02 0.52 14.46
CA ASP A 39 -0.93 -0.31 15.24
C ASP A 39 -1.00 -1.71 14.64
N ASP A 40 -0.69 -2.74 15.42
CA ASP A 40 -0.69 -4.14 14.98
C ASP A 40 -2.07 -4.57 14.46
N ARG A 41 -3.16 -3.91 14.88
CA ARG A 41 -4.51 -4.16 14.33
C ARG A 41 -4.65 -3.74 12.87
N VAL A 42 -3.94 -2.69 12.43
CA VAL A 42 -3.89 -2.28 11.02
C VAL A 42 -3.09 -3.31 10.22
N ARG A 43 -2.00 -3.83 10.79
CA ARG A 43 -1.24 -4.93 10.20
C ARG A 43 -2.10 -6.18 10.04
N ASP A 44 -2.88 -6.55 11.04
CA ASP A 44 -3.76 -7.72 10.99
C ASP A 44 -4.95 -7.52 10.04
N LEU A 45 -5.57 -6.34 10.00
CA LEU A 45 -6.62 -6.01 9.03
C LEU A 45 -6.09 -5.99 7.58
N LEU A 46 -4.83 -5.60 7.37
CA LEU A 46 -4.18 -5.69 6.06
C LEU A 46 -3.75 -7.13 5.75
N ALA A 47 -3.36 -7.92 6.76
CA ALA A 47 -3.01 -9.33 6.64
C ALA A 47 -4.22 -10.22 6.35
N ASP A 48 -5.39 -9.94 6.91
CA ASP A 48 -6.64 -10.67 6.63
C ASP A 48 -7.17 -10.41 5.20
N THR A 49 -6.64 -9.40 4.50
CA THR A 49 -6.88 -9.23 3.05
C THR A 49 -5.81 -9.90 2.18
N SER A 50 -4.74 -10.39 2.81
CA SER A 50 -3.79 -11.32 2.20
C SER A 50 -4.33 -12.72 2.43
N ASP A 51 -5.32 -13.13 1.64
CA ASP A 51 -5.55 -14.56 1.46
C ASP A 51 -4.20 -15.17 1.06
N GLY A 52 -3.59 -15.89 1.99
CA GLY A 52 -2.25 -16.47 1.94
C GLY A 52 -2.06 -17.56 0.88
N SER A 53 -2.81 -17.47 -0.22
CA SER A 53 -2.65 -18.28 -1.41
C SER A 53 -1.45 -17.76 -2.19
N GLU A 54 -0.39 -18.56 -2.13
CA GLU A 54 0.81 -18.53 -2.99
C GLU A 54 0.51 -18.00 -4.40
N TRP A 55 1.42 -17.18 -4.96
CA TRP A 55 1.27 -16.68 -6.32
C TRP A 55 1.36 -17.85 -7.31
N THR A 56 0.26 -18.17 -7.98
CA THR A 56 0.16 -19.29 -8.94
C THR A 56 0.11 -18.80 -10.38
N ALA A 57 0.43 -19.69 -11.32
CA ALA A 57 0.32 -19.40 -12.76
C ALA A 57 -1.12 -19.06 -13.19
N GLU A 58 -2.12 -19.61 -12.50
CA GLU A 58 -3.54 -19.29 -12.75
C GLU A 58 -3.87 -17.84 -12.39
N LYS A 59 -3.34 -17.33 -11.26
CA LYS A 59 -3.47 -15.92 -10.86
C LYS A 59 -2.77 -14.99 -11.84
N GLU A 60 -1.59 -15.36 -12.32
CA GLU A 60 -0.87 -14.60 -13.35
C GLU A 60 -1.66 -14.55 -14.66
N ALA A 61 -2.20 -15.69 -15.13
CA ALA A 61 -3.00 -15.75 -16.33
C ALA A 61 -4.26 -14.86 -16.20
N ARG A 62 -4.95 -14.95 -15.06
CA ARG A 62 -6.12 -14.12 -14.77
C ARG A 62 -5.78 -12.63 -14.74
N ARG A 63 -4.68 -12.26 -14.10
CA ARG A 63 -4.18 -10.88 -14.09
C ARG A 63 -3.91 -10.38 -15.51
N SER A 64 -3.26 -11.19 -16.35
CA SER A 64 -2.95 -10.82 -17.73
C SER A 64 -4.22 -10.60 -18.56
N GLU A 65 -5.23 -11.46 -18.42
CA GLU A 65 -6.54 -11.28 -19.08
C GLU A 65 -7.23 -9.97 -18.66
N LEU A 66 -7.15 -9.62 -17.38
CA LEU A 66 -7.74 -8.39 -16.85
C LEU A 66 -7.00 -7.14 -17.34
N ILE A 67 -5.67 -7.20 -17.45
CA ILE A 67 -4.86 -6.13 -18.05
C ILE A 67 -5.25 -5.93 -19.51
N ASP A 68 -5.40 -7.01 -20.28
CA ASP A 68 -5.82 -6.93 -21.68
C ASP A 68 -7.21 -6.28 -21.81
N LYS A 69 -8.14 -6.59 -20.90
CA LYS A 69 -9.46 -5.95 -20.83
C LYS A 69 -9.40 -4.48 -20.41
N ASP A 70 -8.52 -4.09 -19.49
CA ASP A 70 -8.35 -2.69 -19.09
C ASP A 70 -7.74 -1.87 -20.25
N ILE A 71 -6.75 -2.43 -20.96
CA ILE A 71 -6.17 -1.83 -22.17
C ILE A 71 -7.21 -1.70 -23.28
N ALA A 72 -8.05 -2.72 -23.47
CA ALA A 72 -9.15 -2.70 -24.43
C ALA A 72 -10.30 -1.76 -24.01
N GLY A 73 -10.30 -1.26 -22.78
CA GLY A 73 -11.36 -0.42 -22.22
C GLY A 73 -12.67 -1.15 -21.94
N THR A 74 -12.65 -2.49 -21.89
CA THR A 74 -13.83 -3.35 -21.70
C THR A 74 -13.97 -3.89 -20.29
N ILE A 75 -13.02 -3.56 -19.39
CA ILE A 75 -13.04 -4.01 -18.00
C ILE A 75 -14.19 -3.37 -17.20
N SER A 76 -14.90 -4.20 -16.44
CA SER A 76 -15.93 -3.75 -15.50
C SER A 76 -15.34 -3.20 -14.19
N ALA A 77 -16.17 -2.55 -13.36
CA ALA A 77 -15.75 -2.02 -12.07
C ALA A 77 -15.31 -3.13 -11.09
N ASP A 78 -16.02 -4.27 -11.12
CA ASP A 78 -15.70 -5.43 -10.27
C ASP A 78 -14.38 -6.07 -10.72
N GLU A 79 -14.19 -6.25 -12.03
CA GLU A 79 -12.94 -6.76 -12.60
C GLU A 79 -11.75 -5.81 -12.34
N ARG A 80 -11.97 -4.49 -12.31
CA ARG A 80 -10.92 -3.53 -11.95
C ARG A 80 -10.51 -3.67 -10.47
N THR A 81 -11.48 -3.99 -9.61
CA THR A 81 -11.20 -4.26 -8.19
C THR A 81 -10.43 -5.58 -8.05
N GLU A 82 -10.82 -6.62 -8.80
CA GLU A 82 -10.09 -7.89 -8.89
C GLU A 82 -8.65 -7.68 -9.35
N LEU A 83 -8.44 -6.89 -10.41
CA LEU A 83 -7.12 -6.57 -10.93
C LEU A 83 -6.26 -5.86 -9.87
N ALA A 84 -6.80 -4.90 -9.13
CA ALA A 84 -6.07 -4.21 -8.07
C ALA A 84 -5.61 -5.16 -6.94
N ILE A 85 -6.42 -6.16 -6.61
CA ILE A 85 -6.07 -7.19 -5.63
C ILE A 85 -4.95 -8.09 -6.17
N LEU A 86 -5.08 -8.55 -7.42
CA LEU A 86 -4.06 -9.39 -8.06
C LEU A 86 -2.74 -8.65 -8.26
N ASP A 87 -2.77 -7.37 -8.64
CA ASP A 87 -1.57 -6.54 -8.76
C ASP A 87 -0.84 -6.39 -7.42
N ARG A 88 -1.57 -6.22 -6.31
CA ARG A 88 -0.97 -6.14 -4.98
C ARG A 88 -0.28 -7.46 -4.61
N GLN A 89 -0.98 -8.58 -4.77
CA GLN A 89 -0.44 -9.92 -4.48
C GLN A 89 0.78 -10.25 -5.37
N GLY A 90 0.75 -9.88 -6.64
CA GLY A 90 1.84 -10.08 -7.58
C GLY A 90 3.07 -9.25 -7.19
N ASN A 91 2.89 -7.97 -6.88
CA ASN A 91 3.98 -7.12 -6.42
C ASN A 91 4.63 -7.64 -5.13
N GLU A 92 3.83 -8.05 -4.14
CA GLU A 92 4.33 -8.66 -2.90
C GLU A 92 5.13 -9.95 -3.18
N HIS A 93 4.69 -10.76 -4.15
CA HIS A 93 5.43 -11.94 -4.58
C HIS A 93 6.75 -11.56 -5.26
N TYR A 94 6.74 -10.68 -6.26
CA TYR A 94 7.93 -10.29 -7.02
C TYR A 94 8.97 -9.56 -6.18
N ASP A 95 8.54 -8.71 -5.24
CA ASP A 95 9.45 -8.08 -4.29
C ASP A 95 10.20 -9.11 -3.42
N ARG A 96 9.56 -10.26 -3.14
CA ARG A 96 10.16 -11.36 -2.38
C ARG A 96 11.07 -12.25 -3.24
N VAL A 97 10.64 -12.65 -4.43
CA VAL A 97 11.39 -13.62 -5.27
C VAL A 97 12.46 -12.97 -6.14
N ALA A 98 12.29 -11.70 -6.50
CA ALA A 98 13.22 -10.94 -7.32
C ALA A 98 13.46 -9.54 -6.71
N PRO A 99 13.98 -9.46 -5.47
CA PRO A 99 14.28 -8.18 -4.86
C PRO A 99 15.23 -7.39 -5.76
N ARG A 100 14.86 -6.15 -6.07
CA ARG A 100 15.62 -5.32 -7.01
C ARG A 100 17.07 -5.20 -6.52
N PRO A 101 18.08 -5.37 -7.37
CA PRO A 101 19.47 -5.22 -6.97
C PRO A 101 19.75 -3.76 -6.57
N MET A 102 19.70 -3.49 -5.26
CA MET A 102 19.92 -2.17 -4.66
C MET A 102 21.41 -1.84 -4.50
N GLU A 103 22.32 -2.75 -4.82
CA GLU A 103 23.75 -2.55 -4.63
C GLU A 103 24.29 -1.35 -5.42
N GLY A 104 23.85 -1.18 -6.66
CA GLY A 104 24.22 -0.02 -7.48
C GLY A 104 23.73 1.29 -6.87
N ALA A 105 22.48 1.32 -6.41
CA ALA A 105 21.88 2.49 -5.76
C ALA A 105 22.58 2.83 -4.43
N ARG A 106 22.91 1.83 -3.61
CA ARG A 106 23.67 1.99 -2.36
C ARG A 106 25.07 2.52 -2.63
N ARG A 107 25.76 1.99 -3.64
CA ARG A 107 27.11 2.45 -4.03
C ARG A 107 27.09 3.91 -4.48
N LEU A 108 26.12 4.30 -5.30
CA LEU A 108 25.96 5.69 -5.74
C LEU A 108 25.66 6.62 -4.57
N HIS A 109 24.77 6.21 -3.66
CA HIS A 109 24.45 6.99 -2.46
C HIS A 109 25.70 7.25 -1.60
N GLN A 110 26.53 6.22 -1.38
CA GLN A 110 27.78 6.35 -0.63
C GLN A 110 28.75 7.34 -1.31
N GLN A 111 28.93 7.22 -2.63
CA GLN A 111 29.79 8.13 -3.39
C GLN A 111 29.34 9.60 -3.30
N LEU A 112 28.03 9.84 -3.28
CA LEU A 112 27.47 11.19 -3.12
C LEU A 112 27.69 11.75 -1.71
N LEU A 113 27.57 10.91 -0.68
CA LEU A 113 27.87 11.31 0.70
C LEU A 113 29.35 11.65 0.88
N ASP A 114 30.24 10.79 0.36
CA ASP A 114 31.68 11.00 0.45
C ASP A 114 32.10 12.29 -0.28
N ARG A 115 31.51 12.55 -1.46
CA ARG A 115 31.74 13.79 -2.22
C ARG A 115 31.22 15.04 -1.50
N ARG A 116 30.11 14.92 -0.75
CA ARG A 116 29.55 16.02 0.04
C ARG A 116 30.37 16.29 1.31
N ALA A 117 30.95 15.25 1.92
CA ALA A 117 31.76 15.38 3.13
C ALA A 117 33.20 15.87 2.86
N GLY A 118 33.68 15.74 1.62
CA GLY A 118 34.97 16.25 1.17
C GLY A 118 34.96 17.68 0.62
N GLN A 119 33.84 18.41 0.74
CA GLN A 119 33.70 19.85 0.46
C GLN A 119 33.52 20.61 1.77
#